data_AF-A0A967T7J1-F1
#
_entry.id   AF-A0A967T7J1-F1
#
_cell.length_a   1.000
_cell.length_b   1.000
_cell.length_c   1.000
_cell.angle_alpha   90.00
_cell.angle_beta   90.00
_cell.angle_gamma   90.00
#
_symmetry.space_group_name_H-M   'P 1'
#
loop_
_entity.id
_entity.type
_entity.pdbx_description
1 polymer ?
#
loop_
_entity_poly.entity_id
_entity_poly.type
_entity_poly.pdbx_seq_one_letter_code
_entity_poly.pdbx_strand_id
1 'polypeptide(L)'
;IFHGLGAAALLEVINYVEHYGLVRESRGAGRYERPRVWHSWESDYWLSNAFLLQLPRHPDHHVNPTRPFTSLQKCERAPQLPLGYSTLVVAAFVPTLWRALIHPRLPA
;
A
#
# COMPACT_ATOMS: atom_id res chain seq x y z
N ILE A 1 -0.40 9.49 -25.45
CA ILE A 1 -1.54 8.62 -25.09
C ILE A 1 -1.07 7.34 -24.42
N PHE A 2 -0.31 6.47 -25.10
CA PHE A 2 0.16 5.20 -24.51
C PHE A 2 0.96 5.34 -23.20
N HIS A 3 1.92 6.26 -23.13
CA HIS A 3 2.65 6.55 -21.88
C HIS A 3 1.71 7.01 -20.74
N GLY A 4 0.71 7.83 -21.04
CA GLY A 4 -0.25 8.31 -20.03
C GLY A 4 -1.15 7.20 -19.51
N LEU A 5 -1.61 6.31 -20.40
CA LEU A 5 -2.37 5.12 -20.02
C LEU A 5 -1.52 4.15 -19.18
N GLY A 6 -0.25 3.97 -19.55
CA GLY A 6 0.69 3.15 -18.77
C GLY A 6 0.93 3.71 -17.37
N ALA A 7 1.14 5.03 -17.26
CA ALA A 7 1.31 5.70 -15.97
C ALA A 7 0.05 5.59 -15.08
N ALA A 8 -1.14 5.81 -15.66
CA ALA A 8 -2.40 5.67 -14.94
C ALA A 8 -2.63 4.22 -14.48
N ALA A 9 -2.41 3.24 -15.35
CA ALA A 9 -2.54 1.83 -14.99
C ALA A 9 -1.57 1.42 -13.88
N LEU A 10 -0.32 1.89 -13.94
CA LEU A 10 0.66 1.62 -12.90
C LEU A 10 0.24 2.24 -11.56
N LEU A 11 -0.25 3.49 -11.57
CA LEU A 11 -0.76 4.16 -10.37
C LEU A 11 -1.94 3.38 -9.76
N GLU A 12 -2.89 2.93 -10.58
CA GLU A 12 -4.04 2.17 -10.09
C GLU A 12 -3.64 0.80 -9.50
N VAL A 13 -2.63 0.14 -10.07
CA VAL A 13 -2.13 -1.13 -9.53
C VAL A 13 -1.39 -0.91 -8.21
N ILE A 14 -0.62 0.17 -8.09
CA ILE A 14 0.01 0.60 -6.84
C ILE A 14 -1.06 0.87 -5.77
N ASN A 15 -2.07 1.67 -6.09
CA ASN A 15 -3.21 1.93 -5.20
C ASN A 15 -3.92 0.65 -4.77
N TYR A 16 -4.12 -0.28 -5.72
CA TYR A 16 -4.71 -1.58 -5.43
C TYR A 16 -3.85 -2.38 -4.44
N VAL A 17 -2.54 -2.49 -4.67
CA VAL A 17 -1.60 -3.19 -3.78
C VAL A 17 -1.61 -2.58 -2.38
N GLU A 18 -1.58 -1.26 -2.29
CA GLU A 18 -1.46 -0.51 -1.05
C GLU A 18 -2.72 -0.54 -0.18
N HIS A 19 -3.90 -0.73 -0.77
CA HIS A 19 -5.17 -0.63 -0.04
C HIS A 19 -6.03 -1.90 -0.11
N TYR A 20 -5.54 -2.97 -0.74
CA TYR A 20 -6.31 -4.19 -0.92
C TYR A 20 -6.86 -4.75 0.39
N GLY A 21 -8.19 -4.87 0.46
CA GLY A 21 -8.92 -5.52 1.55
C GLY A 21 -8.89 -4.78 2.89
N LEU A 22 -8.26 -3.61 2.98
CA LEU A 22 -8.23 -2.80 4.19
C LEU A 22 -9.41 -1.82 4.15
N VAL A 23 -10.18 -1.78 5.23
CA VAL A 23 -11.40 -0.98 5.35
C VAL A 23 -11.31 0.00 6.51
N ARG A 24 -12.02 1.12 6.40
CA ARG A 24 -12.17 2.10 7.47
C ARG A 24 -13.50 1.88 8.17
N GLU A 25 -13.52 2.02 9.48
CA GLU A 25 -14.76 1.93 10.23
C GLU A 25 -15.71 3.10 9.90
N SER A 26 -16.99 2.77 9.72
CA SER A 26 -18.06 3.76 9.59
C SER A 26 -18.42 4.32 10.96
N ARG A 27 -18.48 5.65 11.06
CA ARG A 27 -18.91 6.38 12.27
C ARG A 27 -20.40 6.76 12.23
N GLY A 28 -21.15 6.24 11.25
CA GLY A 28 -22.53 6.63 10.99
C GLY A 28 -22.63 7.91 10.16
N ALA A 29 -23.83 8.16 9.62
CA ALA A 29 -24.16 9.36 8.82
C ALA A 29 -23.19 9.60 7.63
N GLY A 30 -22.72 8.54 6.98
CA GLY A 30 -21.80 8.61 5.83
C GLY A 30 -20.38 9.04 6.18
N ARG A 31 -20.03 9.17 7.47
CA ARG A 31 -18.69 9.53 7.91
C ARG A 31 -17.88 8.28 8.22
N TYR A 32 -16.63 8.28 7.80
CA TYR A 32 -15.65 7.25 8.13
C TYR A 32 -14.65 7.80 9.14
N GLU A 33 -14.02 6.90 9.90
CA GLU A 33 -12.91 7.28 10.75
C GLU A 33 -11.74 7.89 9.96
N ARG A 34 -10.90 8.69 10.62
CA ARG A 34 -9.73 9.28 9.94
C ARG A 34 -8.78 8.18 9.42
N PRO A 35 -8.10 8.38 8.29
CA PRO A 35 -7.02 7.49 7.86
C PRO A 35 -5.98 7.29 8.97
N ARG A 36 -5.45 6.07 9.04
CA ARG A 36 -4.52 5.60 10.07
C ARG A 36 -3.56 4.63 9.39
N VAL A 37 -2.44 4.34 10.06
CA VAL A 37 -1.37 3.51 9.49
C VAL A 37 -1.80 2.09 9.12
N TRP A 38 -2.88 1.55 9.71
CA TRP A 38 -3.40 0.22 9.36
C TRP A 38 -4.38 0.21 8.17
N HIS A 39 -4.69 1.37 7.59
CA HIS A 39 -5.54 1.49 6.40
C HIS A 39 -4.75 1.40 5.08
N SER A 40 -3.47 1.08 5.16
CA SER A 40 -2.56 0.89 4.04
C SER A 40 -1.54 -0.20 4.35
N TRP A 41 -1.15 -0.96 3.35
CA TRP A 41 -0.05 -1.93 3.44
C TRP A 41 1.31 -1.22 3.44
N GLU A 42 2.28 -1.80 4.15
CA GLU A 42 3.68 -1.37 4.19
C GLU A 42 4.62 -2.45 3.66
N SER A 43 5.79 -2.08 3.13
CA SER A 43 6.88 -3.03 2.88
C SER A 43 8.20 -2.55 3.47
N ASP A 44 8.80 -3.38 4.33
CA ASP A 44 10.06 -3.10 5.03
C ASP A 44 11.31 -3.63 4.29
N TYR A 45 11.17 -3.97 3.00
CA TYR A 45 12.29 -4.48 2.20
C TYR A 45 13.23 -3.33 1.81
N TRP A 46 14.47 -3.35 2.30
CA TRP A 46 15.45 -2.27 2.10
C TRP A 46 15.65 -1.92 0.61
N LEU A 47 15.69 -2.94 -0.26
CA LEU A 47 15.89 -2.78 -1.70
C LEU A 47 14.71 -2.02 -2.32
N SER A 48 13.48 -2.42 -2.00
CA SER A 48 12.27 -1.71 -2.47
C SER A 48 12.25 -0.28 -1.96
N ASN A 49 12.59 -0.06 -0.70
CA ASN A 49 12.64 1.28 -0.11
C ASN A 49 13.70 2.18 -0.74
N ALA A 50 14.88 1.64 -1.08
CA ALA A 50 15.93 2.41 -1.76
C ALA A 50 15.53 2.78 -3.19
N PHE A 51 15.07 1.81 -3.99
CA PHE A 51 14.74 2.01 -5.39
C PHE A 51 13.49 2.86 -5.60
N LEU A 52 12.50 2.72 -4.72
CA LEU A 52 11.23 3.44 -4.81
C LEU A 52 11.19 4.68 -3.91
N LEU A 53 12.34 5.15 -3.42
CA LEU A 53 12.44 6.37 -2.61
C LEU A 53 11.47 6.38 -1.41
N GLN A 54 11.45 5.27 -0.66
CA GLN A 54 10.58 5.04 0.49
C GLN A 54 9.07 5.04 0.18
N LEU A 55 8.66 4.90 -1.10
CA LEU A 55 7.26 4.69 -1.48
C LEU A 55 6.56 3.63 -0.62
N PRO A 56 7.18 2.47 -0.29
CA PRO A 56 6.53 1.46 0.54
C PRO A 56 6.21 1.89 1.97
N ARG A 57 6.72 3.04 2.45
CA ARG A 57 6.34 3.69 3.72
C ARG A 57 5.05 4.51 3.59
N HIS A 58 4.19 4.09 2.66
CA HIS A 58 2.89 4.68 2.37
C HIS A 58 2.01 4.95 3.60
N PRO A 59 1.94 4.06 4.61
CA PRO A 59 1.16 4.34 5.81
C PRO A 59 1.61 5.59 6.58
N ASP A 60 2.92 5.81 6.70
CA ASP A 60 3.46 7.00 7.36
C ASP A 60 3.21 8.24 6.52
N HIS A 61 3.36 8.15 5.19
CA HIS A 61 3.05 9.27 4.29
C HIS A 61 1.58 9.69 4.39
N HIS A 62 0.65 8.74 4.45
CA HIS A 62 -0.79 9.05 4.60
C HIS A 62 -1.14 9.73 5.92
N VAL A 63 -0.43 9.43 7.00
CA VAL A 63 -0.65 10.04 8.32
C VAL A 63 0.14 11.35 8.46
N ASN A 64 1.30 11.44 7.83
CA ASN A 64 2.24 12.55 7.89
C ASN A 64 2.66 13.02 6.47
N PRO A 65 1.74 13.57 5.66
CA PRO A 65 1.99 13.85 4.24
C PRO A 65 3.04 14.93 3.99
N THR A 66 3.33 15.76 4.98
CA THR A 66 4.36 16.81 4.92
C THR A 66 5.76 16.30 5.24
N ARG A 67 5.90 15.05 5.70
CA ARG A 67 7.19 14.45 6.02
C ARG A 67 7.96 14.18 4.72
N PRO A 68 9.23 14.61 4.62
CA PRO A 68 10.06 14.30 3.45
C PRO A 68 10.21 12.78 3.28
N PHE A 69 10.26 12.32 2.02
CA PHE A 69 10.36 10.89 1.71
C PHE A 69 11.58 10.21 2.36
N THR A 70 12.70 10.94 2.51
CA THR A 70 13.93 10.44 3.17
C THR A 70 13.76 10.18 4.66
N SER A 71 12.73 10.75 5.28
CA SER A 71 12.48 10.69 6.72
C SER A 71 11.25 9.85 7.06
N LEU A 72 10.60 9.22 6.07
CA LEU A 72 9.45 8.34 6.30
C LEU A 72 9.85 7.16 7.19
N GLN A 73 8.95 6.82 8.10
CA GLN A 73 9.21 5.84 9.16
C GLN A 73 8.42 4.56 8.94
N LYS A 74 9.00 3.45 9.41
CA LYS A 74 8.31 2.17 9.52
C LYS A 74 7.15 2.28 10.52
N CYS A 75 5.99 1.78 10.14
CA CYS A 75 4.81 1.71 11.01
C CYS A 75 4.56 0.27 11.46
N GLU A 76 4.90 -0.07 12.71
CA GLU A 76 4.72 -1.43 13.24
C GLU A 76 3.25 -1.90 13.24
N ARG A 77 2.30 -0.97 13.31
CA ARG A 77 0.87 -1.25 13.27
C ARG A 77 0.31 -1.35 11.85
N ALA A 78 1.11 -1.03 10.83
CA ALA A 78 0.69 -1.19 9.45
C ALA A 78 0.83 -2.66 9.03
N PRO A 79 -0.16 -3.22 8.32
CA PRO A 79 -0.05 -4.58 7.79
C PRO A 79 1.12 -4.65 6.79
N GLN A 80 1.92 -5.71 6.90
CA GLN A 80 3.16 -5.85 6.12
C GLN A 80 2.97 -6.74 4.90
N LEU A 81 3.46 -6.28 3.76
CA LEU A 81 3.48 -7.03 2.53
C LEU A 81 4.42 -8.24 2.65
N PRO A 82 4.02 -9.43 2.15
CA PRO A 82 4.81 -10.65 2.29
C PRO A 82 6.09 -10.69 1.47
N LEU A 83 6.21 -9.87 0.42
CA LEU A 83 7.30 -9.87 -0.55
C LEU A 83 7.66 -8.43 -0.92
N GLY A 84 8.76 -8.28 -1.66
CA GLY A 84 9.18 -6.99 -2.19
C GLY A 84 8.08 -6.31 -3.02
N TYR A 85 8.10 -4.98 -3.00
CA TYR A 85 7.01 -4.17 -3.55
C TYR A 85 6.76 -4.44 -5.04
N SER A 86 7.83 -4.46 -5.85
CA SER A 86 7.74 -4.73 -7.29
C SER A 86 7.25 -6.14 -7.60
N THR A 87 7.59 -7.14 -6.77
CA THR A 87 7.09 -8.52 -6.92
C THR A 87 5.58 -8.55 -6.75
N LEU A 88 5.05 -7.80 -5.79
CA LEU A 88 3.61 -7.75 -5.52
C LEU A 88 2.83 -6.94 -6.54
N VAL A 89 3.42 -5.87 -7.10
CA VAL A 89 2.84 -5.16 -8.24
C VAL A 89 2.64 -6.12 -9.43
N VAL A 90 3.64 -6.97 -9.74
CA VAL A 90 3.49 -7.98 -10.80
C VAL A 90 2.46 -9.05 -10.41
N ALA A 91 2.49 -9.52 -9.16
CA ALA A 91 1.55 -10.54 -8.69
C ALA A 91 0.09 -10.07 -8.70
N ALA A 92 -0.18 -8.77 -8.51
CA ALA A 92 -1.52 -8.18 -8.54
C ALA A 92 -2.25 -8.38 -9.88
N PHE A 93 -1.52 -8.54 -10.98
CA PHE A 93 -2.11 -8.85 -12.30
C PHE A 93 -2.59 -10.29 -12.44
N VAL A 94 -2.25 -11.19 -11.50
CA VAL A 94 -2.69 -12.59 -11.49
C VAL A 94 -3.55 -12.81 -10.24
N PRO A 95 -4.90 -12.65 -10.33
CA PRO A 95 -5.76 -12.57 -9.15
C PRO A 95 -5.72 -13.80 -8.23
N THR A 96 -5.50 -14.99 -8.77
CA THR A 96 -5.36 -16.23 -8.00
C THR A 96 -4.09 -16.23 -7.15
N LEU A 97 -2.96 -15.80 -7.73
CA LEU A 97 -1.69 -15.64 -7.03
C LEU A 97 -1.79 -14.52 -5.98
N TRP A 98 -2.34 -13.37 -6.34
CA TRP A 98 -2.56 -12.26 -5.42
C TRP A 98 -3.37 -12.69 -4.19
N ARG A 99 -4.51 -13.35 -4.40
CA ARG A 99 -5.35 -13.83 -3.30
C ARG A 99 -4.63 -14.86 -2.43
N ALA A 100 -3.87 -15.77 -3.02
CA ALA A 100 -3.09 -16.75 -2.25
C ALA A 100 -2.01 -16.09 -1.36
N LEU A 101 -1.41 -14.98 -1.81
CA LEU A 101 -0.39 -14.26 -1.08
C LEU A 101 -0.95 -13.29 -0.03
N ILE A 102 -2.00 -12.54 -0.35
CA ILE A 102 -2.43 -11.39 0.48
C ILE A 102 -3.67 -11.70 1.32
N HIS A 103 -4.63 -12.47 0.79
CA HIS A 103 -5.91 -12.70 1.48
C HIS A 103 -5.75 -13.34 2.88
N PRO A 104 -4.84 -14.31 3.11
CA PRO A 104 -4.61 -14.88 4.45
C PRO A 104 -4.03 -13.91 5.48
N ARG A 105 -3.62 -12.70 5.07
CA ARG A 105 -2.97 -11.69 5.91
C ARG A 105 -3.89 -10.52 6.24
N LEU A 106 -5.11 -10.52 5.72
CA LEU A 106 -6.07 -9.48 6.03
C LEU A 106 -6.43 -9.53 7.53
N PRO A 107 -6.58 -8.36 8.18
CA PRO A 107 -7.15 -8.31 9.52
C PRO A 107 -8.56 -8.91 9.50
N ALA A 108 -8.89 -9.66 10.56
CA ALA A 108 -10.19 -10.31 10.74
C ALA A 108 -11.32 -9.29 10.97
#